data_AF-A0A7Y5S8V4-F1
#
_entry.id   AF-A0A7Y5S8V4-F1
#
_cell.length_a   1.000
_cell.length_b   1.000
_cell.length_c   1.000
_cell.angle_alpha   90.00
_cell.angle_beta   90.00
_cell.angle_gamma   90.00
#
_symmetry.space_group_name_H-M   'P 1'
#
loop_
_entity.id
_entity.type
_entity.pdbx_description
1 polymer ?
#
loop_
_entity_poly.entity_id
_entity_poly.type
_entity_poly.pdbx_seq_one_letter_code
_entity_poly.pdbx_strand_id
1 'polypeptide(L)'
;MTDQHSSFSARSRESFHCVVCNHRVPLSAFGTKHRNHCPRCLWSRHLDQAPGDRRCACAEPMEPIAIEVRRGGEWAIIHRCTGCGTIRANRVAGDDQERALLALALRPIANPAFPLDDLRDPNT
;
A
#
# COMPACT_ATOMS: atom_id res chain seq x y z
N MET A 1 15.78 -48.22 -8.92
CA MET A 1 16.60 -47.76 -7.78
C MET A 1 17.56 -46.71 -8.35
N THR A 2 17.42 -45.42 -8.16
CA THR A 2 16.68 -44.62 -7.17
C THR A 2 16.36 -43.26 -7.81
N ASP A 3 15.10 -42.83 -7.66
CA ASP A 3 14.66 -41.47 -7.92
C ASP A 3 15.42 -40.49 -7.03
N GLN A 4 16.05 -39.48 -7.63
CA GLN A 4 16.50 -38.31 -6.90
C GLN A 4 15.52 -37.17 -7.17
N HIS A 5 14.44 -37.18 -6.38
CA HIS A 5 13.60 -36.02 -6.14
C HIS A 5 14.49 -34.88 -5.63
N SER A 6 14.88 -33.98 -6.53
CA SER A 6 15.47 -32.70 -6.15
C SER A 6 14.38 -31.85 -5.50
N SER A 7 14.34 -31.93 -4.18
CA SER A 7 13.57 -31.07 -3.28
C SER A 7 13.76 -29.60 -3.66
N PHE A 8 12.77 -29.04 -4.36
CA PHE A 8 12.63 -27.59 -4.47
C PHE A 8 12.21 -27.07 -3.09
N SER A 9 13.21 -26.80 -2.24
CA SER A 9 13.02 -26.04 -1.01
C SER A 9 12.42 -24.69 -1.40
N ALA A 10 11.13 -24.53 -1.12
CA ALA A 10 10.43 -23.26 -1.21
C ALA A 10 11.04 -22.30 -0.18
N ARG A 11 12.15 -21.65 -0.55
CA ARG A 11 12.66 -20.48 0.18
C ARG A 11 11.55 -19.44 0.15
N SER A 12 10.82 -19.30 1.24
CA SER A 12 9.91 -18.18 1.42
C SER A 12 10.76 -16.93 1.19
N ARG A 13 10.42 -16.14 0.18
CA ARG A 13 11.15 -14.92 -0.12
C ARG A 13 10.88 -13.96 1.05
N GLU A 14 11.81 -13.81 1.98
CA GLU A 14 11.69 -12.92 3.16
C GLU A 14 11.51 -11.43 2.79
N SER A 15 11.68 -11.09 1.51
CA SER A 15 11.53 -9.75 0.98
C SER A 15 11.06 -9.77 -0.48
N PHE A 16 10.55 -8.65 -0.97
CA PHE A 16 10.25 -8.40 -2.38
C PHE A 16 10.81 -7.05 -2.83
N HIS A 17 10.96 -6.84 -4.14
CA HIS A 17 11.31 -5.52 -4.69
C HIS A 17 10.04 -4.77 -5.06
N CYS A 18 9.94 -3.51 -4.64
CA CYS A 18 8.82 -2.66 -5.00
C CYS A 18 8.79 -2.44 -6.52
N VAL A 19 7.63 -2.67 -7.14
CA VAL A 19 7.45 -2.51 -8.60
C VAL A 19 7.54 -1.05 -9.08
N VAL A 20 7.49 -0.08 -8.16
CA VAL A 20 7.50 1.36 -8.48
C VAL A 20 8.86 2.00 -8.22
N CYS A 21 9.48 1.75 -7.06
CA CYS A 21 10.74 2.40 -6.68
C CYS A 21 11.92 1.44 -6.53
N ASN A 22 11.72 0.16 -6.83
CA ASN A 22 12.71 -0.92 -6.72
C ASN A 22 13.34 -1.12 -5.33
N HIS A 23 12.81 -0.47 -4.28
CA HIS A 23 13.27 -0.69 -2.92
C HIS A 23 13.03 -2.14 -2.49
N ARG A 24 14.00 -2.74 -1.80
CA ARG A 24 13.87 -4.09 -1.22
C ARG A 24 13.06 -3.99 0.08
N VAL A 25 11.89 -4.61 0.08
CA VAL A 25 10.88 -4.53 1.13
C VAL A 25 10.83 -5.84 1.92
N PRO A 26 11.08 -5.83 3.25
CA PRO A 26 10.88 -7.00 4.11
C PRO A 26 9.39 -7.37 4.18
N LEU A 27 9.07 -8.67 4.15
CA LEU A 27 7.66 -9.11 4.29
C LEU A 27 7.13 -8.96 5.73
N SER A 28 8.01 -9.05 6.72
CA SER A 28 7.66 -8.91 8.14
C SER A 28 7.83 -7.46 8.60
N ALA A 29 6.84 -6.95 9.32
CA ALA A 29 6.98 -5.73 10.12
C ALA A 29 5.97 -5.69 11.26
N PHE A 30 6.26 -4.89 12.27
CA PHE A 30 5.33 -4.64 13.36
C PHE A 30 4.04 -4.01 12.82
N GLY A 31 2.90 -4.41 13.39
CA GLY A 31 1.58 -3.87 13.03
C GLY A 31 0.93 -4.49 11.78
N THR A 32 1.60 -5.37 11.03
CA THR A 32 0.98 -6.09 9.89
C THR A 32 1.45 -7.53 9.77
N LYS A 33 0.50 -8.46 9.54
CA LYS A 33 0.79 -9.88 9.25
C LYS A 33 0.98 -10.15 7.76
N HIS A 34 0.41 -9.29 6.92
CA HIS A 34 0.41 -9.44 5.46
C HIS A 34 0.80 -8.11 4.83
N ARG A 35 2.10 -7.81 4.83
CA ARG A 35 2.59 -6.62 4.12
C ARG A 35 2.25 -6.75 2.64
N ASN A 36 1.69 -5.70 2.09
CA ASN A 36 1.40 -5.60 0.66
C ASN A 36 1.92 -4.29 0.02
N HIS A 37 2.42 -3.32 0.79
CA HIS A 37 2.97 -2.06 0.27
C HIS A 37 4.42 -1.81 0.68
N CYS A 38 5.11 -0.98 -0.11
CA CYS A 38 6.45 -0.51 0.16
C CYS A 38 6.44 0.57 1.25
N PRO A 39 7.29 0.51 2.29
CA PRO A 39 7.32 1.52 3.34
C PRO A 39 7.83 2.89 2.87
N ARG A 40 8.57 2.93 1.74
CA ARG A 40 9.16 4.17 1.19
C ARG A 40 8.18 4.97 0.34
N CYS A 41 7.55 4.33 -0.64
CA CYS A 41 6.68 5.01 -1.59
C CYS A 41 5.19 4.69 -1.37
N LEU A 42 4.87 3.80 -0.44
CA LEU A 42 3.51 3.37 -0.08
C LEU A 42 2.74 2.64 -1.19
N TRP A 43 3.34 2.43 -2.37
CA TRP A 43 2.72 1.64 -3.44
C TRP A 43 2.61 0.16 -3.06
N SER A 44 1.48 -0.43 -3.44
CA SER A 44 1.16 -1.84 -3.24
C SER A 44 1.09 -2.58 -4.57
N ARG A 45 0.83 -3.90 -4.55
CA ARG A 45 0.55 -4.70 -5.74
C ARG A 45 -0.76 -5.45 -5.57
N HIS A 46 -1.58 -5.50 -6.63
CA HIS A 46 -2.89 -6.16 -6.56
C HIS A 46 -2.75 -7.68 -6.67
N LEU A 47 -2.29 -8.29 -5.59
CA LEU A 47 -2.07 -9.74 -5.51
C LEU A 47 -3.17 -10.46 -4.74
N ASP A 48 -3.93 -9.78 -3.90
CA ASP A 48 -4.86 -10.41 -2.96
C ASP A 48 -6.32 -10.31 -3.42
N GLN A 49 -7.07 -11.41 -3.41
CA GLN A 49 -8.55 -11.36 -3.44
C GLN A 49 -9.09 -11.16 -2.02
N ALA A 50 -8.60 -11.97 -1.09
CA ALA A 50 -8.68 -11.78 0.36
C ALA A 50 -7.28 -11.48 0.95
N PRO A 51 -7.18 -10.74 2.08
CA PRO A 51 -5.89 -10.33 2.63
C PRO A 51 -4.90 -11.48 2.81
N GLY A 52 -3.76 -11.40 2.12
CA GLY A 52 -2.67 -12.37 2.22
C GLY A 52 -2.81 -13.65 1.37
N ASP A 53 -3.90 -13.83 0.62
CA ASP A 53 -4.12 -15.06 -0.17
C ASP A 53 -3.27 -15.14 -1.46
N ARG A 54 -2.81 -14.00 -1.97
CA ARG A 54 -2.05 -13.86 -3.21
C ARG A 54 -2.70 -14.50 -4.44
N ARG A 55 -4.05 -14.49 -4.52
CA ARG A 55 -4.83 -15.15 -5.59
C ARG A 55 -5.34 -14.23 -6.70
N CYS A 56 -5.09 -12.91 -6.63
CA CYS A 56 -5.56 -11.97 -7.65
C CYS A 56 -4.69 -12.04 -8.91
N ALA A 57 -5.33 -12.33 -10.05
CA ALA A 57 -4.68 -12.39 -11.36
C ALA A 57 -4.29 -11.02 -11.95
N CYS A 58 -4.85 -9.92 -11.43
CA CYS A 58 -4.59 -8.57 -11.95
C CYS A 58 -3.10 -8.21 -11.83
N ALA A 59 -2.52 -8.38 -10.64
CA ALA A 59 -1.10 -8.19 -10.36
C ALA A 59 -0.51 -6.79 -10.73
N GLU A 60 -1.35 -5.83 -11.13
CA GLU A 60 -0.95 -4.46 -11.42
C GLU A 60 -0.60 -3.68 -10.14
N PRO A 61 0.21 -2.60 -10.25
CA PRO A 61 0.48 -1.70 -9.14
C PRO A 61 -0.80 -1.10 -8.56
N MET A 62 -0.83 -0.88 -7.24
CA MET A 62 -1.88 -0.11 -6.59
C MET A 62 -1.32 1.20 -6.02
N GLU A 63 -1.86 2.30 -6.52
CA GLU A 63 -1.52 3.67 -6.13
C GLU A 63 -2.04 3.96 -4.72
N PRO A 64 -1.23 4.52 -3.81
CA PRO A 64 -1.72 5.06 -2.55
C PRO A 64 -2.42 6.40 -2.83
N ILE A 65 -3.71 6.49 -2.51
CA ILE A 65 -4.56 7.62 -2.91
C ILE A 65 -5.12 8.42 -1.73
N ALA A 66 -5.13 7.84 -0.51
CA ALA A 66 -5.59 8.52 0.70
C ALA A 66 -5.08 7.84 1.97
N ILE A 67 -5.20 8.55 3.10
CA ILE A 67 -5.10 8.00 4.45
C ILE A 67 -6.50 7.98 5.08
N GLU A 68 -6.87 6.86 5.68
CA GLU A 68 -8.07 6.69 6.51
C GLU A 68 -7.64 6.58 7.99
N VAL A 69 -8.32 7.30 8.88
CA VAL A 69 -8.21 7.10 10.32
C VAL A 69 -9.38 6.23 10.78
N ARG A 70 -9.07 5.00 11.22
CA ARG A 70 -10.06 4.03 11.69
C ARG A 70 -10.50 4.30 13.13
N ARG A 71 -11.57 3.63 13.55
CA ARG A 71 -12.00 3.63 14.95
C ARG A 71 -10.85 3.16 15.86
N GLY A 72 -10.51 3.97 16.87
CA GLY A 72 -9.38 3.72 17.76
C GLY A 72 -8.08 4.42 17.35
N GLY A 73 -8.10 5.22 16.28
CA GLY A 73 -6.95 6.06 15.87
C GLY A 73 -5.91 5.36 15.01
N GLU A 74 -6.10 4.08 14.68
CA GLU A 74 -5.23 3.37 13.74
C GLU A 74 -5.36 3.95 12.32
N TRP A 75 -4.24 4.15 11.64
CA TRP A 75 -4.24 4.64 10.26
C TRP A 75 -4.18 3.49 9.26
N ALA A 76 -4.86 3.68 8.13
CA ALA A 76 -4.78 2.82 6.96
C ALA A 76 -4.51 3.65 5.71
N ILE A 77 -3.80 3.04 4.77
CA ILE A 77 -3.55 3.58 3.44
C ILE A 77 -4.63 3.03 2.52
N ILE A 78 -5.30 3.92 1.79
CA ILE A 78 -6.26 3.55 0.75
C ILE A 78 -5.50 3.43 -0.57
N HIS A 79 -5.58 2.26 -1.18
CA HIS A 79 -4.94 1.92 -2.45
C HIS A 79 -5.97 1.74 -3.56
N ARG A 80 -5.65 2.22 -4.76
CA ARG A 80 -6.43 1.99 -5.99
C ARG A 80 -5.59 1.25 -7.01
N CYS A 81 -6.08 0.13 -7.51
CA CYS A 81 -5.41 -0.63 -8.57
C CYS A 81 -5.40 0.17 -9.87
N THR A 82 -4.23 0.27 -10.51
CA THR A 82 -4.05 0.97 -11.79
C THR A 82 -4.61 0.20 -12.99
N GLY A 83 -4.74 -1.12 -12.89
CA GLY A 83 -5.32 -1.95 -13.95
C GLY A 83 -6.84 -2.05 -13.90
N CYS A 84 -7.39 -2.50 -12.77
CA CYS A 84 -8.82 -2.81 -12.65
C CYS A 84 -9.62 -1.83 -11.79
N GLY A 85 -8.99 -0.80 -11.22
CA GLY A 85 -9.66 0.23 -10.41
C GLY A 85 -10.09 -0.19 -8.99
N THR A 86 -9.93 -1.46 -8.61
CA THR A 86 -10.30 -1.95 -7.26
C THR A 86 -9.64 -1.12 -6.15
N ILE A 87 -10.43 -0.78 -5.14
CA ILE A 87 -9.98 -0.04 -3.96
C ILE A 87 -9.84 -0.99 -2.75
N ARG A 88 -8.74 -0.86 -2.02
CA ARG A 88 -8.43 -1.62 -0.80
C ARG A 88 -7.82 -0.72 0.27
N ALA A 89 -8.05 -1.05 1.53
CA ALA A 89 -7.49 -0.36 2.68
C ALA A 89 -6.50 -1.26 3.41
N ASN A 90 -5.24 -0.83 3.48
CA ASN A 90 -4.18 -1.59 4.13
C ASN A 90 -3.71 -0.84 5.38
N ARG A 91 -3.57 -1.55 6.51
CA ARG A 91 -3.07 -0.95 7.75
C ARG A 91 -1.64 -0.43 7.56
N VAL A 92 -1.32 0.72 8.15
CA VAL A 92 0.05 1.25 8.23
C VAL A 92 0.94 0.29 9.04
N ALA A 93 2.12 0.00 8.52
CA ALA A 93 3.13 -0.82 9.19
C ALA A 93 4.08 0.06 10.03
N GLY A 94 4.70 -0.51 11.06
CA GLY A 94 5.54 0.23 12.01
C GLY A 94 6.85 0.81 11.45
N ASP A 95 7.22 0.46 10.23
CA ASP A 95 8.40 0.93 9.49
C ASP A 95 8.02 1.74 8.24
N ASP A 96 6.74 2.07 8.03
CA ASP A 96 6.32 2.96 6.96
C ASP A 96 6.90 4.36 7.21
N GLN A 97 7.47 4.98 6.18
CA GLN A 97 8.10 6.29 6.33
C GLN A 97 7.07 7.36 6.65
N GLU A 98 7.23 8.03 7.79
CA GLU A 98 6.27 9.03 8.27
C GLU A 98 6.13 10.17 7.27
N ARG A 99 7.23 10.57 6.63
CA ARG A 99 7.23 11.60 5.58
C ARG A 99 6.36 11.22 4.39
N ALA A 100 6.34 9.95 3.99
CA ALA A 100 5.51 9.49 2.89
C ALA A 100 4.03 9.46 3.28
N LEU A 101 3.72 9.05 4.53
CA LEU A 101 2.36 9.06 5.07
C LEU A 101 1.81 10.50 5.16
N LEU A 102 2.60 11.42 5.71
CA LEU A 102 2.24 12.83 5.82
C LEU A 102 2.08 13.49 4.44
N ALA A 103 2.98 13.21 3.50
CA ALA A 103 2.86 13.74 2.13
C ALA A 103 1.57 13.27 1.45
N LEU A 104 1.14 12.02 1.69
CA LEU A 104 -0.13 11.52 1.18
C LEU A 104 -1.33 12.22 1.86
N ALA A 105 -1.32 12.32 3.18
CA ALA A 105 -2.39 12.94 3.96
C ALA A 105 -2.58 14.44 3.63
N LEU A 106 -1.48 15.16 3.40
CA LEU A 106 -1.48 16.59 3.12
C LEU A 106 -1.75 16.94 1.66
N ARG A 107 -1.83 15.95 0.75
CA ARG A 107 -1.99 16.19 -0.69
C ARG A 107 -3.19 17.09 -1.04
N PRO A 108 -4.39 16.95 -0.44
CA PRO A 108 -5.50 17.86 -0.71
C PRO A 108 -5.26 19.29 -0.24
N ILE A 109 -4.44 19.51 0.79
CA ILE A 109 -4.10 20.85 1.28
C ILE A 109 -3.02 21.48 0.39
N ALA A 110 -2.02 20.70 -0.02
CA ALA A 110 -0.93 21.17 -0.86
C ALA A 110 -1.34 21.42 -2.32
N ASN A 111 -2.42 20.78 -2.79
CA ASN A 111 -2.99 20.97 -4.11
C ASN A 111 -4.53 20.92 -4.03
N PRO A 112 -5.16 21.99 -3.52
CA PRO A 112 -6.59 22.01 -3.27
C PRO A 112 -7.38 22.13 -4.57
N ALA A 113 -8.57 21.54 -4.61
CA ALA A 113 -9.47 21.62 -5.77
C ALA A 113 -10.17 22.99 -5.90
N PHE A 114 -9.96 23.88 -4.94
CA PHE A 114 -10.55 25.21 -4.84
C PHE A 114 -9.59 26.14 -4.09
N PRO A 115 -9.68 27.47 -4.25
CA PRO A 115 -8.86 28.40 -3.50
C PRO A 115 -9.18 28.30 -2.00
N LEU A 116 -8.15 28.21 -1.15
CA LEU A 116 -8.33 28.13 0.31
C LEU A 116 -8.47 29.51 0.97
N ASP A 117 -8.10 30.55 0.25
CA ASP A 117 -8.13 31.96 0.64
C ASP A 117 -9.36 32.70 0.14
N ASP A 118 -10.28 32.00 -0.54
CA ASP A 118 -11.56 32.58 -0.97
C ASP A 118 -12.51 32.70 0.23
N LEU A 119 -12.50 33.90 0.84
CA LEU A 119 -13.37 34.27 1.95
C LEU A 119 -14.74 34.79 1.48
N ARG A 120 -15.04 34.76 0.17
CA ARG A 120 -16.34 35.19 -0.34
C ARG A 120 -17.40 34.20 0.13
N ASP A 121 -18.48 34.75 0.69
CA ASP A 121 -19.63 33.96 1.14
C ASP A 121 -20.31 33.36 -0.12
N PRO A 122 -20.45 32.03 -0.27
CA PRO A 122 -21.06 31.43 -1.47
C PRO A 122 -22.54 31.81 -1.67
N ASN A 123 -23.13 32.55 -0.71
CA ASN A 123 -24.51 33.04 -0.71
C ASN A 123 -24.65 34.58 -0.85
N THR A 124 -23.57 35.32 -1.14
CA THR A 124 -23.63 36.76 -1.49
C THR A 124 -23.26 36.97 -2.95
#